data_AF-A0A961C500-F1
#
_entry.id   AF-A0A961C500-F1
#
_cell.length_a   1.000
_cell.length_b   1.000
_cell.length_c   1.000
_cell.angle_alpha   90.00
_cell.angle_beta   90.00
_cell.angle_gamma   90.00
#
_symmetry.space_group_name_H-M   'P 1'
#
loop_
_entity.id
_entity.type
_entity.pdbx_description
1 polymer ?
#
loop_
_entity_poly.entity_id
_entity_poly.type
_entity_poly.pdbx_seq_one_letter_code
_entity_poly.pdbx_strand_id
1 'polypeptide(L)'
;MAESFKPRTQSGSGSSGPGTQINELKNLVVGYAKQETVDPLKTLGRYLGFGIAGSVCMGIGVSFLLLALLRGLQELEIFNDPDKIDGGTFSWAPYLITGAVGVIIAALFIAKLASLLNKQEKR
;
A
#
# COMPACT_ATOMS: atom_id res chain seq x y z
N MET A 1 51.56 41.35 -27.81
CA MET A 1 50.80 40.66 -26.75
C MET A 1 50.91 39.16 -27.01
N ALA A 2 51.86 38.50 -26.35
CA ALA A 2 52.02 37.05 -26.40
C ALA A 2 51.55 36.50 -25.05
N GLU A 3 50.35 35.92 -25.00
CA GLU A 3 49.92 35.18 -23.82
C GLU A 3 50.61 33.82 -23.80
N SER A 4 51.49 33.66 -22.80
CA SER A 4 52.15 32.41 -22.45
C SER A 4 51.10 31.35 -22.08
N PHE A 5 50.78 30.46 -23.02
CA PHE A 5 50.05 29.23 -22.73
C PHE A 5 50.89 28.35 -21.79
N LYS A 6 50.58 28.41 -20.50
CA LYS A 6 51.12 27.51 -19.49
C LYS A 6 50.20 26.29 -19.43
N PRO A 7 50.60 25.12 -19.97
CA PRO A 7 49.81 23.92 -19.76
C PRO A 7 49.72 23.68 -18.25
N ARG A 8 48.50 23.61 -17.71
CA ARG A 8 48.30 23.03 -16.38
C ARG A 8 48.74 21.58 -16.49
N THR A 9 49.95 21.29 -16.05
CA THR A 9 50.37 19.95 -15.71
C THR A 9 49.39 19.48 -14.65
N GLN A 10 48.39 18.71 -15.07
CA GLN A 10 47.61 17.92 -14.15
C GLN A 10 48.60 16.91 -13.58
N SER A 11 49.14 17.25 -12.41
CA SER A 11 49.84 16.32 -11.54
C SER A 11 48.84 15.21 -11.22
N GLY A 12 48.88 14.15 -12.03
CA GLY A 12 48.34 12.86 -11.68
C GLY A 12 49.10 12.42 -10.44
N SER A 13 48.56 12.73 -9.25
CA SER A 13 48.98 12.11 -8.00
C SER A 13 48.36 10.72 -7.93
N GLY A 14 48.81 9.86 -8.84
CA GLY A 14 48.63 8.42 -8.75
C GLY A 14 49.44 7.91 -7.57
N SER A 15 48.85 7.88 -6.38
CA SER A 15 49.20 6.85 -5.40
C SER A 15 48.35 5.62 -5.71
N SER A 16 48.65 4.99 -6.85
CA SER A 16 48.05 3.74 -7.32
C SER A 16 48.57 2.57 -6.49
N GLY A 17 48.17 2.53 -5.22
CA GLY A 17 48.19 1.28 -4.46
C GLY A 17 47.04 0.40 -4.94
N PRO A 18 47.23 -0.93 -5.11
CA PRO A 18 46.15 -1.85 -5.46
C PRO A 18 44.90 -1.69 -4.58
N GLY A 19 45.07 -1.32 -3.30
CA GLY A 19 43.98 -1.05 -2.36
C GLY A 19 43.13 0.19 -2.69
N THR A 20 43.70 1.22 -3.32
CA THR A 20 42.96 2.44 -3.72
C THR A 20 42.06 2.14 -4.92
N GLN A 21 42.56 1.39 -5.90
CA GLN A 21 41.78 0.97 -7.07
C GLN A 21 40.62 0.04 -6.70
N ILE A 22 40.84 -0.89 -5.76
CA ILE A 22 39.78 -1.78 -5.25
C ILE A 22 38.67 -0.96 -4.56
N ASN A 23 39.01 0.06 -3.78
CA ASN A 23 38.03 0.93 -3.14
C ASN A 23 37.24 1.79 -4.13
N GLU A 24 37.89 2.28 -5.19
CA GLU A 24 37.21 3.02 -6.27
C GLU A 24 36.23 2.14 -7.05
N LEU A 25 36.64 0.92 -7.43
CA LEU A 25 35.75 -0.06 -8.10
C LEU A 25 34.55 -0.42 -7.22
N LYS A 26 34.78 -0.66 -5.92
CA LYS A 26 33.71 -0.91 -4.96
C LYS A 26 32.73 0.27 -4.88
N ASN A 27 33.24 1.50 -4.81
CA ASN A 27 32.41 2.69 -4.76
C ASN A 27 31.59 2.89 -6.03
N LEU A 28 32.13 2.54 -7.20
CA LEU A 28 31.40 2.59 -8.47
C LEU A 28 30.27 1.55 -8.52
N VAL A 29 30.53 0.31 -8.11
CA VAL A 29 29.51 -0.76 -8.08
C VAL A 29 28.40 -0.44 -7.07
N VAL A 30 28.77 0.02 -5.87
CA VAL A 30 27.79 0.44 -4.85
C VAL A 30 27.00 1.67 -5.30
N GLY A 31 27.66 2.62 -5.96
CA GLY A 31 27.02 3.79 -6.54
C GLY A 31 25.96 3.42 -7.58
N TYR A 32 26.30 2.53 -8.50
CA TYR A 32 25.39 2.02 -9.52
C TYR A 32 24.21 1.25 -8.92
N ALA A 33 24.48 0.34 -7.98
CA ALA A 33 23.44 -0.42 -7.31
C ALA A 33 22.46 0.50 -6.56
N LYS A 34 22.94 1.57 -5.93
CA LYS A 34 22.07 2.60 -5.34
C LYS A 34 21.29 3.37 -6.42
N GLN A 35 21.94 3.73 -7.52
CA GLN A 35 21.32 4.54 -8.55
C GLN A 35 20.20 3.80 -9.28
N GLU A 36 20.38 2.50 -9.54
CA GLU A 36 19.34 1.68 -10.14
C GLU A 36 18.25 1.24 -9.16
N THR A 37 18.52 1.20 -7.85
CA THR A 37 17.52 0.74 -6.85
C THR A 37 16.71 1.85 -6.20
N VAL A 38 17.22 3.07 -6.13
CA VAL A 38 16.54 4.19 -5.44
C VAL A 38 15.26 4.61 -6.18
N ASP A 39 15.32 4.72 -7.51
CA ASP A 39 14.15 5.06 -8.33
C ASP A 39 13.00 4.04 -8.23
N PRO A 40 13.25 2.71 -8.32
CA PRO A 40 12.20 1.73 -8.09
C PRO A 40 11.72 1.71 -6.63
N LEU A 41 12.59 1.91 -5.62
CA LEU A 41 12.15 2.00 -4.22
C LEU A 41 11.21 3.19 -3.98
N LYS A 42 11.53 4.36 -4.52
CA LYS A 42 10.70 5.56 -4.38
C LYS A 42 9.33 5.38 -5.04
N THR A 43 9.33 4.73 -6.20
CA THR A 43 8.11 4.39 -6.92
C THR A 43 7.26 3.40 -6.14
N LEU A 44 7.87 2.33 -5.60
CA LEU A 44 7.21 1.34 -4.77
C LEU A 44 6.62 1.94 -3.49
N GLY A 45 7.36 2.83 -2.82
CA GLY A 45 6.88 3.56 -1.65
C GLY A 45 5.65 4.42 -1.95
N ARG A 46 5.60 5.07 -3.12
CA ARG A 46 4.43 5.84 -3.55
C ARG A 46 3.21 4.94 -3.80
N TYR A 47 3.40 3.81 -4.49
CA TYR A 47 2.31 2.84 -4.69
C TYR A 47 1.80 2.26 -3.38
N LEU A 48 2.69 1.91 -2.45
CA LEU A 48 2.33 1.43 -1.13
C LEU A 48 1.56 2.49 -0.33
N GLY A 49 2.00 3.76 -0.39
CA GLY A 49 1.30 4.88 0.24
C GLY A 49 -0.12 5.05 -0.28
N PHE A 50 -0.32 5.01 -1.60
CA PHE A 50 -1.67 5.03 -2.19
C PHE A 50 -2.48 3.78 -1.84
N GLY A 51 -1.85 2.61 -1.75
CA GLY A 51 -2.49 1.38 -1.30
C GLY A 51 -3.01 1.47 0.13
N ILE A 52 -2.19 1.99 1.05
CA ILE A 52 -2.59 2.20 2.45
C ILE A 52 -3.73 3.23 2.53
N ALA A 53 -3.58 4.39 1.88
CA ALA A 53 -4.62 5.42 1.86
C ALA A 53 -5.96 4.88 1.30
N GLY A 54 -5.89 4.12 0.20
CA GLY A 54 -7.04 3.44 -0.38
C GLY A 54 -7.66 2.40 0.55
N SER A 55 -6.84 1.61 1.26
CA SER A 55 -7.34 0.61 2.22
C SER A 55 -8.07 1.26 3.40
N VAL A 56 -7.57 2.38 3.91
CA VAL A 56 -8.23 3.14 4.99
C VAL A 56 -9.55 3.72 4.50
N CYS A 57 -9.55 4.35 3.32
CA CYS A 57 -10.76 4.89 2.72
C CYS A 57 -11.82 3.80 2.48
N MET A 58 -11.42 2.64 1.96
CA MET A 58 -12.30 1.49 1.79
C MET A 58 -12.83 0.95 3.12
N GLY A 59 -11.98 0.80 4.14
CA GLY A 59 -12.40 0.34 5.46
C GLY A 59 -13.44 1.26 6.09
N ILE A 60 -13.23 2.58 5.99
CA ILE A 60 -14.20 3.59 6.45
C ILE A 60 -15.50 3.49 5.65
N GLY A 61 -15.42 3.42 4.32
CA GLY A 61 -16.60 3.33 3.45
C GLY A 61 -17.44 2.08 3.73
N VAL A 62 -16.81 0.92 3.88
CA VAL A 62 -17.50 -0.34 4.24
C VAL A 62 -18.11 -0.25 5.63
N SER A 63 -17.42 0.36 6.59
CA SER A 63 -17.96 0.57 7.94
C SER A 63 -19.22 1.42 7.91
N PHE A 64 -19.20 2.55 7.19
CA PHE A 64 -20.39 3.39 7.04
C PHE A 64 -21.52 2.69 6.28
N LEU A 65 -21.21 1.88 5.28
CA LEU A 65 -22.21 1.10 4.54
C LEU A 65 -22.89 0.09 5.48
N LEU A 66 -22.13 -0.65 6.29
CA LEU A 66 -22.70 -1.58 7.27
C LEU A 66 -23.52 -0.87 8.35
N LEU A 67 -23.07 0.30 8.83
CA LEU A 67 -23.85 1.12 9.76
C LEU A 67 -25.14 1.62 9.14
N ALA A 68 -25.11 2.10 7.89
CA ALA A 68 -26.29 2.54 7.17
C ALA A 68 -27.28 1.39 6.93
N LEU A 69 -26.77 0.21 6.57
CA LEU A 69 -27.59 -1.01 6.43
C LEU A 69 -28.25 -1.40 7.76
N LEU A 70 -27.48 -1.47 8.83
CA LEU A 70 -27.99 -1.81 10.16
C LEU A 70 -29.05 -0.81 10.60
N ARG A 71 -28.78 0.49 10.39
CA ARG A 71 -29.70 1.56 10.73
C ARG A 71 -30.99 1.45 9.93
N GLY A 72 -30.90 1.27 8.62
CA GLY A 72 -32.06 1.09 7.76
C GLY A 72 -32.91 -0.12 8.15
N LEU A 73 -32.29 -1.24 8.54
CA LEU A 73 -33.03 -2.41 9.02
C LEU A 73 -33.72 -2.19 10.36
N GLN A 74 -33.09 -1.44 11.27
CA GLN A 74 -33.67 -1.12 12.58
C GLN A 74 -34.79 -0.07 12.52
N GLU A 75 -34.93 0.66 11.42
CA GLU A 75 -36.05 1.59 11.20
C GLU A 75 -37.32 0.90 10.68
N LEU A 76 -37.21 -0.37 10.26
CA LEU A 76 -38.36 -1.15 9.82
C LEU A 76 -39.13 -1.71 11.02
N GLU A 77 -40.42 -1.39 11.12
CA GLU A 77 -41.32 -1.83 12.19
C GLU A 77 -41.40 -3.37 12.32
N ILE A 78 -41.15 -4.11 11.23
CA ILE A 78 -41.11 -5.58 11.21
C ILE A 78 -40.00 -6.12 12.14
N PHE A 79 -38.87 -5.41 12.22
CA PHE A 79 -37.71 -5.81 13.01
C PHE A 79 -37.62 -5.08 14.34
N ASN A 80 -38.14 -3.86 14.43
CA ASN A 80 -38.06 -3.03 15.63
C ASN A 80 -39.38 -2.33 15.87
N ASP A 81 -40.15 -2.85 16.83
CA ASP A 81 -41.48 -2.38 17.18
C ASP A 81 -41.38 -1.21 18.17
N PRO A 82 -41.76 0.03 17.79
CA PRO A 82 -41.51 1.23 18.59
C PRO A 82 -42.34 1.27 19.89
N ASP A 83 -43.43 0.51 19.96
CA ASP A 83 -44.32 0.46 21.13
C ASP A 83 -43.80 -0.48 22.24
N LYS A 84 -42.74 -1.25 21.98
CA LYS A 84 -42.15 -2.18 22.94
C LYS A 84 -40.75 -1.73 23.34
N ILE A 85 -40.49 -1.65 24.64
CA ILE A 85 -39.19 -1.27 25.21
C ILE A 85 -38.06 -2.18 24.70
N ASP A 86 -38.37 -3.45 24.43
CA ASP A 86 -37.39 -4.45 23.99
C ASP A 86 -37.24 -4.53 22.45
N GLY A 87 -37.93 -3.67 21.69
CA GLY A 87 -37.93 -3.66 20.23
C GLY A 87 -38.68 -4.83 19.55
N GLY A 88 -39.27 -5.74 20.33
CA GLY A 88 -40.03 -6.89 19.84
C GLY A 88 -39.19 -8.15 19.59
N THR A 89 -39.85 -9.23 19.15
CA THR A 89 -39.25 -10.59 19.04
C THR A 89 -38.14 -10.71 17.98
N PHE A 90 -38.14 -9.82 16.98
CA PHE A 90 -37.20 -9.85 15.85
C PHE A 90 -36.08 -8.80 15.94
N SER A 91 -35.93 -8.11 17.08
CA SER A 91 -34.92 -7.06 17.25
C SER A 91 -33.48 -7.55 17.09
N TRP A 92 -33.23 -8.86 17.21
CA TRP A 92 -31.92 -9.47 16.96
C TRP A 92 -31.58 -9.62 15.45
N ALA A 93 -32.58 -9.69 14.58
CA ALA A 93 -32.40 -10.02 13.16
C ALA A 93 -31.55 -8.98 12.40
N PRO A 94 -31.71 -7.65 12.60
CA PRO A 94 -30.84 -6.65 11.99
C PRO A 94 -29.35 -6.88 12.23
N TYR A 95 -28.97 -7.28 13.44
CA TYR A 95 -27.58 -7.52 13.78
C TYR A 95 -27.02 -8.76 13.08
N LEU A 96 -27.82 -9.84 13.00
CA LEU A 96 -27.41 -11.06 12.30
C LEU A 96 -27.27 -10.82 10.80
N ILE A 97 -28.24 -10.13 10.19
CA ILE A 97 -28.21 -9.81 8.75
C ILE A 97 -27.01 -8.93 8.42
N THR A 98 -26.79 -7.83 9.15
CA THR A 98 -25.62 -6.96 8.91
C THR A 98 -24.30 -7.71 9.13
N GLY A 99 -24.20 -8.55 10.15
CA GLY A 99 -23.04 -9.40 10.39
C GLY A 99 -22.78 -10.37 9.23
N ALA A 100 -23.81 -11.04 8.73
CA ALA A 100 -23.72 -11.94 7.59
C ALA A 100 -23.26 -11.21 6.32
N VAL A 101 -23.81 -10.01 6.05
CA VAL A 101 -23.37 -9.17 4.93
C VAL A 101 -21.89 -8.77 5.07
N GLY A 102 -21.45 -8.40 6.28
CA GLY A 102 -20.03 -8.12 6.56
C GLY A 102 -19.12 -9.32 6.26
N VAL A 103 -19.53 -10.53 6.67
CA VAL A 103 -18.79 -11.77 6.37
C VAL A 103 -18.74 -12.03 4.86
N ILE A 104 -19.84 -11.83 4.14
CA ILE A 104 -19.89 -12.00 2.68
C ILE A 104 -18.92 -11.03 2.00
N ILE A 105 -18.92 -9.76 2.40
CA ILE A 105 -18.00 -8.74 1.84
C ILE A 105 -16.54 -9.18 2.09
N ALA A 106 -16.21 -9.61 3.31
CA ALA A 106 -14.86 -10.09 3.64
C ALA A 106 -14.47 -11.32 2.81
N ALA A 107 -15.37 -12.30 2.68
CA ALA A 107 -15.15 -13.50 1.89
C ALA A 107 -14.91 -13.18 0.41
N LEU A 108 -15.68 -12.24 -0.17
CA LEU A 108 -15.48 -11.78 -1.54
C LEU A 108 -14.12 -11.09 -1.72
N PHE A 109 -13.69 -10.28 -0.75
CA PHE A 109 -12.36 -9.66 -0.74
C PHE A 109 -11.25 -10.71 -0.77
N ILE A 110 -11.32 -11.71 0.10
CA ILE A 110 -10.35 -12.80 0.18
C ILE A 110 -10.37 -13.62 -1.10
N ALA A 111 -11.54 -13.97 -1.62
CA ALA A 111 -11.68 -14.73 -2.86
C ALA A 111 -11.08 -13.99 -4.06
N LYS A 112 -11.29 -12.67 -4.15
CA LYS A 112 -10.67 -11.84 -5.19
C LYS A 112 -9.16 -11.79 -5.04
N LEU A 113 -8.65 -11.65 -3.82
CA LEU A 113 -7.21 -11.68 -3.56
C LEU A 113 -6.59 -13.02 -3.98
N ALA A 114 -7.18 -14.15 -3.58
CA ALA A 114 -6.74 -15.48 -3.95
C ALA A 114 -6.79 -15.68 -5.48
N SER A 115 -7.85 -15.22 -6.14
CA SER A 115 -7.96 -15.28 -7.60
C SER A 115 -6.86 -14.47 -8.30
N LEU A 116 -6.43 -13.35 -7.75
CA LEU A 116 -5.35 -12.54 -8.32
C LEU A 116 -4.01 -13.24 -8.17
N LEU A 117 -3.73 -13.85 -7.02
CA LEU A 117 -2.50 -14.61 -6.78
C LEU A 117 -2.40 -15.81 -7.71
N ASN A 118 -3.46 -16.61 -7.83
CA ASN A 118 -3.52 -17.76 -8.74
C ASN A 118 -3.33 -17.37 -10.21
N LYS A 119 -3.69 -16.13 -10.58
CA LYS A 119 -3.51 -15.62 -11.95
C LYS A 119 -2.05 -15.25 -12.23
N GLN A 120 -1.28 -14.85 -11.21
CA GLN A 120 0.16 -14.59 -11.36
C GLN A 120 0.95 -15.89 -11.51
N GLU A 121 0.60 -16.93 -10.75
CA GLU A 121 1.25 -18.25 -10.83
C GLU A 121 1.15 -18.88 -12.23
N LYS A 122 0.07 -18.60 -12.96
CA LYS A 122 -0.16 -19.15 -14.31
C LYS A 122 0.44 -18.32 -15.45
N ARG A 123 1.14 -17.22 -15.17
CA ARG A 123 1.79 -16.38 -16.19
C ARG A 123 3.30 -16.57 -16.17
#